data_AF-A0A9E4JR69-F1
#
_entry.id   AF-A0A9E4JR69-F1
#
_cell.length_a   1.000
_cell.length_b   1.000
_cell.length_c   1.000
_cell.angle_alpha   90.00
_cell.angle_beta   90.00
_cell.angle_gamma   90.00
#
_symmetry.space_group_name_H-M   'P 1'
#
loop_
_entity.id
_entity.type
_entity.pdbx_description
1 polymer ?
#
loop_
_entity_poly.entity_id
_entity_poly.type
_entity_poly.pdbx_seq_one_letter_code
_entity_poly.pdbx_strand_id
1 'polypeptide(L)'
;MVKVKANEVEIAGQLNIGGRSSRSSLDVFTNGTGTAGTLNLETGQLTVRDGGRISVSSLNGSRAGSINIQASVVELIGDGRFPSRISVTTNRIPDETSPNIEFSGSSVGSIALEADQLRILNGAQISTFTGDVGSSGSIDIRANSVEISGRGTQATTSFTGEPSTVGSQIFAQARNGGNTGDISITTQRLIGIDGASMNTFSLGTGSSGSISIQAQEVLFDDQVFISSGTFGAGNGGDITIETEKLTMLNNSRIYSGISLFIESETTTVEIPPTRRGGTVFIKASESVDIDGEGTSINTGVSEEGGIGNGGNIIIETGDLTISNKVLLFTGTSGIGDAGQINLQA
;
A
#
# COMPACT_ATOMS: atom_id res chain seq x y z
N MET A 1 -3.98 -25.79 -4.22
CA MET A 1 -4.68 -25.20 -3.06
C MET A 1 -3.99 -25.72 -1.82
N VAL A 2 -3.68 -24.85 -0.87
CA VAL A 2 -3.17 -25.22 0.46
C VAL A 2 -4.23 -24.86 1.50
N LYS A 3 -4.44 -25.75 2.48
CA LYS A 3 -5.31 -25.51 3.64
C LYS A 3 -4.53 -25.84 4.90
N VAL A 4 -4.40 -24.88 5.81
CA VAL A 4 -3.78 -25.05 7.12
C VAL A 4 -4.86 -24.80 8.17
N LYS A 5 -4.99 -25.72 9.12
CA LYS A 5 -5.85 -25.58 10.30
C LYS A 5 -5.06 -26.04 11.52
N ALA A 6 -4.77 -25.13 12.44
CA ALA A 6 -3.98 -25.38 13.64
C ALA A 6 -4.43 -24.46 14.77
N ASN A 7 -3.94 -24.66 16.00
CA ASN A 7 -4.16 -23.67 17.07
C ASN A 7 -3.16 -22.51 16.96
N GLU A 8 -1.94 -22.83 16.54
CA GLU A 8 -0.84 -21.89 16.39
C GLU A 8 -0.08 -22.22 15.11
N VAL A 9 0.28 -21.20 14.35
CA VAL A 9 1.15 -21.29 13.17
C VAL A 9 2.26 -20.27 13.31
N GLU A 10 3.50 -20.75 13.33
CA GLU A 10 4.68 -19.91 13.33
C GLU A 10 5.52 -20.16 12.07
N ILE A 11 5.84 -19.07 11.36
CA ILE A 11 6.74 -19.07 10.21
C ILE A 11 7.89 -18.12 10.53
N ALA A 12 8.98 -18.68 11.06
CA ALA A 12 10.18 -17.93 11.41
C ALA A 12 11.32 -18.23 10.43
N GLY A 13 11.81 -17.21 9.71
CA GLY A 13 13.05 -17.34 8.93
C GLY A 13 14.25 -17.23 9.85
N GLN A 14 15.29 -18.06 9.73
CA GLN A 14 16.46 -17.89 10.59
C GLN A 14 17.53 -17.04 9.91
N LEU A 15 17.81 -15.93 10.59
CA LEU A 15 18.95 -15.03 10.48
C LEU A 15 20.29 -15.78 10.25
N ASN A 16 21.09 -15.26 9.31
CA ASN A 16 22.45 -15.66 8.89
C ASN A 16 23.14 -16.80 9.68
N ILE A 17 23.09 -18.03 9.15
CA ILE A 17 24.06 -19.08 9.50
C ILE A 17 25.16 -19.09 8.42
N GLY A 18 26.36 -18.62 8.76
CA GLY A 18 27.51 -18.64 7.84
C GLY A 18 27.37 -17.75 6.59
N GLY A 19 26.61 -16.65 6.68
CA GLY A 19 26.39 -15.71 5.57
C GLY A 19 25.31 -16.12 4.57
N ARG A 20 24.56 -17.21 4.84
CA ARG A 20 23.38 -17.60 4.06
C ARG A 20 22.11 -17.34 4.88
N SER A 21 21.14 -16.66 4.27
CA SER A 21 19.80 -16.44 4.84
C SER A 21 18.93 -17.65 4.53
N SER A 22 18.42 -18.32 5.57
CA SER A 22 17.44 -19.41 5.45
C SER A 22 16.06 -18.86 5.79
N ARG A 23 15.17 -18.81 4.82
CA ARG A 23 13.81 -18.32 5.02
C ARG A 23 12.87 -19.51 5.15
N SER A 24 12.06 -19.52 6.21
CA SER A 24 10.91 -20.43 6.28
C SER A 24 9.78 -19.83 5.47
N SER A 25 9.13 -20.65 4.66
CA SER A 25 8.02 -20.18 3.84
C SER A 25 6.88 -21.18 3.75
N LEU A 26 5.66 -20.65 3.61
CA LEU A 26 4.47 -21.36 3.22
C LEU A 26 4.03 -20.82 1.85
N ASP A 27 4.33 -21.58 0.80
CA ASP A 27 4.20 -21.11 -0.58
C ASP A 27 3.20 -21.93 -1.39
N VAL A 28 2.44 -21.24 -2.24
CA VAL A 28 1.73 -21.80 -3.39
C VAL A 28 2.26 -21.12 -4.63
N PHE A 29 2.85 -21.86 -5.58
CA PHE A 29 3.39 -21.26 -6.78
C PHE A 29 3.11 -22.04 -8.06
N THR A 30 3.17 -21.33 -9.19
CA THR A 30 3.19 -21.92 -10.54
C THR A 30 4.21 -21.20 -11.42
N ASN A 31 4.98 -21.98 -12.18
CA ASN A 31 5.96 -21.45 -13.14
C ASN A 31 5.48 -21.53 -14.59
N GLY A 32 4.34 -22.20 -14.83
CA GLY A 32 3.71 -22.33 -16.14
C GLY A 32 2.64 -21.27 -16.40
N THR A 33 1.91 -21.44 -17.49
CA THR A 33 0.80 -20.54 -17.89
C THR A 33 -0.48 -20.70 -17.05
N GLY A 34 -0.53 -21.71 -16.17
CA GLY A 34 -1.67 -21.96 -15.29
C GLY A 34 -1.77 -20.98 -14.12
N THR A 35 -2.93 -20.93 -13.49
CA THR A 35 -3.21 -20.06 -12.32
C THR A 35 -2.67 -20.66 -11.03
N ALA A 36 -1.96 -19.87 -10.21
CA ALA A 36 -1.56 -20.31 -8.88
C ALA A 36 -2.81 -20.53 -8.00
N GLY A 37 -2.78 -21.56 -7.17
CA GLY A 37 -3.92 -21.87 -6.31
C GLY A 37 -4.08 -20.90 -5.13
N THR A 38 -5.15 -21.09 -4.37
CA THR A 38 -5.41 -20.36 -3.12
C THR A 38 -4.72 -21.01 -1.92
N LEU A 39 -4.28 -20.20 -0.97
CA LEU A 39 -3.84 -20.60 0.36
C LEU A 39 -4.90 -20.17 1.39
N ASN A 40 -5.42 -21.11 2.16
CA ASN A 40 -6.33 -20.82 3.28
C ASN A 40 -5.66 -21.22 4.60
N LEU A 41 -5.67 -20.33 5.58
CA LEU A 41 -5.08 -20.56 6.90
C LEU A 41 -6.09 -20.17 7.99
N GLU A 42 -6.44 -21.14 8.82
CA GLU A 42 -7.30 -20.96 9.99
C GLU A 42 -6.48 -21.30 11.25
N THR A 43 -6.28 -20.35 12.15
CA THR A 43 -5.49 -20.57 13.38
C THR A 43 -5.97 -19.72 14.55
N GLY A 44 -5.61 -20.06 15.78
CA GLY A 44 -5.78 -19.13 16.91
C GLY A 44 -4.76 -17.98 16.81
N GLN A 45 -3.50 -18.34 16.58
CA GLN A 45 -2.39 -17.38 16.46
C GLN A 45 -1.56 -17.66 15.20
N LEU A 46 -1.26 -16.60 14.46
CA LEU A 46 -0.33 -16.60 13.34
C LEU A 46 0.83 -15.64 13.63
N THR A 47 2.06 -16.16 13.66
CA THR A 47 3.27 -15.35 13.77
C THR A 47 4.16 -15.55 12.54
N VAL A 48 4.48 -14.47 11.84
CA VAL A 48 5.42 -14.46 10.71
C VAL A 48 6.58 -13.54 11.06
N ARG A 49 7.75 -14.10 11.33
CA ARG A 49 8.89 -13.32 11.86
C ARG A 49 10.22 -13.65 11.22
N ASP A 50 11.21 -12.78 11.44
CA ASP A 50 12.61 -13.00 11.08
C ASP A 50 12.81 -13.32 9.57
N GLY A 51 12.02 -12.67 8.71
CA GLY A 51 12.06 -12.90 7.26
C GLY A 51 11.26 -14.11 6.79
N GLY A 52 10.41 -14.69 7.66
CA GLY A 52 9.42 -15.69 7.31
C GLY A 52 8.42 -15.18 6.26
N ARG A 53 7.87 -16.10 5.46
CA ARG A 53 6.98 -15.75 4.34
C ARG A 53 5.75 -16.64 4.22
N ILE A 54 4.61 -16.02 3.95
CA ILE A 54 3.45 -16.67 3.33
C ILE A 54 3.32 -16.11 1.92
N SER A 55 3.29 -16.97 0.91
CA SER A 55 3.21 -16.51 -0.48
C SER A 55 2.25 -17.31 -1.33
N VAL A 56 1.57 -16.59 -2.21
CA VAL A 56 1.02 -17.15 -3.44
C VAL A 56 1.71 -16.45 -4.60
N SER A 57 2.31 -17.19 -5.53
CA SER A 57 3.03 -16.57 -6.64
C SER A 57 2.82 -17.27 -7.98
N SER A 58 2.98 -16.52 -9.05
CA SER A 58 2.95 -17.06 -10.40
C SER A 58 3.98 -16.38 -11.30
N LEU A 59 4.39 -17.05 -12.37
CA LEU A 59 5.37 -16.51 -13.33
C LEU A 59 4.84 -16.45 -14.76
N ASN A 60 5.52 -15.71 -15.63
CA ASN A 60 5.34 -15.73 -17.09
C ASN A 60 3.92 -15.35 -17.55
N GLY A 61 3.40 -14.22 -17.07
CA GLY A 61 2.09 -13.71 -17.50
C GLY A 61 0.88 -14.45 -16.93
N SER A 62 1.10 -15.44 -16.04
CA SER A 62 0.02 -16.21 -15.43
C SER A 62 -0.69 -15.45 -14.30
N ARG A 63 -1.81 -16.00 -13.81
CA ARG A 63 -2.58 -15.43 -12.70
C ARG A 63 -2.09 -15.98 -11.36
N ALA A 64 -1.86 -15.10 -10.39
CA ALA A 64 -1.66 -15.54 -9.02
C ALA A 64 -3.02 -15.75 -8.33
N GLY A 65 -3.13 -16.76 -7.47
CA GLY A 65 -4.32 -17.03 -6.67
C GLY A 65 -4.46 -16.05 -5.50
N SER A 66 -5.18 -16.44 -4.45
CA SER A 66 -5.43 -15.60 -3.27
C SER A 66 -4.89 -16.22 -1.99
N ILE A 67 -4.68 -15.38 -0.97
CA ILE A 67 -4.43 -15.80 0.42
C ILE A 67 -5.65 -15.42 1.25
N ASN A 68 -6.20 -16.38 1.99
CA ASN A 68 -7.26 -16.15 2.98
C ASN A 68 -6.74 -16.57 4.36
N ILE A 69 -6.77 -15.65 5.32
CA ILE A 69 -6.33 -15.89 6.70
C ILE A 69 -7.48 -15.55 7.65
N GLN A 70 -7.81 -16.49 8.53
CA GLN A 70 -8.69 -16.26 9.68
C GLN A 70 -7.93 -16.64 10.94
N ALA A 71 -7.71 -15.68 11.84
CA ALA A 71 -7.03 -15.95 13.10
C ALA A 71 -7.42 -14.99 14.21
N SER A 72 -7.43 -15.41 15.49
CA SER A 72 -7.65 -14.43 16.56
C SER A 72 -6.53 -13.38 16.61
N VAL A 73 -5.28 -13.80 16.47
CA VAL A 73 -4.13 -12.89 16.46
C VAL A 73 -3.24 -13.16 15.25
N VAL A 74 -2.87 -12.08 14.54
CA VAL A 74 -1.85 -12.09 13.50
C VAL A 74 -0.75 -11.10 13.85
N GLU A 75 0.49 -11.58 13.94
CA GLU A 75 1.67 -10.75 14.15
C GLU A 75 2.68 -10.99 13.02
N LEU A 76 2.97 -9.95 12.25
CA LEU A 76 4.10 -9.92 11.33
C LEU A 76 5.20 -9.06 11.93
N ILE A 77 6.40 -9.62 12.06
CA ILE A 77 7.53 -8.93 12.69
C ILE A 77 8.73 -9.01 11.74
N GLY A 78 9.07 -7.91 11.11
CA GLY A 78 10.28 -7.79 10.30
C GLY A 78 11.53 -7.55 11.16
N ASP A 79 12.68 -7.45 10.50
CA ASP A 79 13.96 -7.08 11.11
C ASP A 79 14.59 -5.82 10.43
N GLY A 80 13.81 -5.13 9.58
CA GLY A 80 14.26 -3.98 8.79
C GLY A 80 15.24 -4.28 7.63
N ARG A 81 15.80 -5.48 7.53
CA ARG A 81 16.72 -5.92 6.45
C ARG A 81 16.05 -6.91 5.51
N PHE A 82 15.25 -7.80 6.06
CA PHE A 82 14.47 -8.83 5.39
C PHE A 82 13.04 -8.76 5.92
N PRO A 83 12.10 -8.23 5.13
CA PRO A 83 10.73 -8.10 5.61
C PRO A 83 10.10 -9.49 5.70
N SER A 84 9.56 -9.78 6.88
CA SER A 84 8.56 -10.84 7.07
C SER A 84 7.30 -10.46 6.30
N ARG A 85 6.75 -11.37 5.51
CA ARG A 85 5.72 -10.99 4.54
C ARG A 85 4.59 -11.97 4.32
N ILE A 86 3.41 -11.42 4.06
CA ILE A 86 2.28 -12.11 3.43
C ILE A 86 2.12 -11.48 2.04
N SER A 87 2.26 -12.26 0.98
CA SER A 87 2.31 -11.68 -0.37
C SER A 87 1.62 -12.51 -1.44
N VAL A 88 0.88 -11.85 -2.33
CA VAL A 88 0.46 -12.43 -3.61
C VAL A 88 1.20 -11.73 -4.74
N THR A 89 1.85 -12.48 -5.62
CA THR A 89 2.76 -11.88 -6.61
C THR A 89 2.73 -12.55 -7.97
N THR A 90 2.77 -11.76 -9.04
CA THR A 90 3.19 -12.25 -10.36
C THR A 90 4.56 -11.67 -10.68
N ASN A 91 5.49 -12.51 -11.13
CA ASN A 91 6.84 -12.07 -11.53
C ASN A 91 7.18 -12.56 -12.94
N ARG A 92 8.13 -11.89 -13.58
CA ARG A 92 8.76 -12.35 -14.82
C ARG A 92 10.09 -13.01 -14.48
N ILE A 93 10.39 -14.15 -15.12
CA ILE A 93 11.79 -14.55 -15.35
C ILE A 93 12.14 -13.98 -16.72
N PRO A 94 13.07 -13.02 -16.82
CA PRO A 94 13.54 -12.54 -18.11
C PRO A 94 14.20 -13.72 -18.85
N ASP A 95 13.63 -14.14 -19.97
CA ASP A 95 14.34 -14.97 -20.94
C ASP A 95 15.07 -14.03 -21.90
N GLU A 96 16.41 -14.07 -21.88
CA GLU A 96 17.26 -13.27 -22.76
C GLU A 96 17.01 -13.58 -24.26
N THR A 97 16.42 -14.74 -24.58
CA THR A 97 16.14 -15.15 -25.96
C THR A 97 14.79 -14.66 -26.50
N SER A 98 13.93 -14.11 -25.64
CA SER A 98 12.59 -13.63 -26.03
C SER A 98 12.27 -12.26 -25.41
N PRO A 99 12.93 -11.17 -25.87
CA PRO A 99 12.73 -9.84 -25.31
C PRO A 99 11.33 -9.23 -25.60
N ASN A 100 10.53 -9.82 -26.49
CA ASN A 100 9.34 -9.19 -27.10
C ASN A 100 8.03 -10.00 -27.03
N ILE A 101 7.84 -10.94 -26.10
CA ILE A 101 6.47 -11.43 -25.88
C ILE A 101 5.75 -10.38 -25.04
N GLU A 102 4.80 -9.66 -25.65
CA GLU A 102 3.80 -8.86 -24.94
C GLU A 102 2.99 -9.78 -24.02
N PHE A 103 3.43 -9.97 -22.79
CA PHE A 103 2.63 -10.65 -21.77
C PHE A 103 1.59 -9.67 -21.24
N SER A 104 0.49 -9.53 -21.97
CA SER A 104 -0.70 -8.86 -21.46
C SER A 104 -1.50 -9.81 -20.57
N GLY A 105 -2.03 -9.29 -19.46
CA GLY A 105 -3.07 -9.98 -18.69
C GLY A 105 -2.64 -10.71 -17.41
N SER A 106 -1.43 -10.47 -16.87
CA SER A 106 -1.13 -10.92 -15.51
C SER A 106 -2.16 -10.33 -14.54
N SER A 107 -2.69 -11.14 -13.65
CA SER A 107 -3.62 -10.69 -12.62
C SER A 107 -3.23 -11.33 -11.30
N VAL A 108 -2.98 -10.49 -10.32
CA VAL A 108 -2.73 -10.92 -8.95
C VAL A 108 -4.06 -11.07 -8.25
N GLY A 109 -4.29 -12.22 -7.63
CA GLY A 109 -5.42 -12.41 -6.73
C GLY A 109 -5.29 -11.59 -5.45
N SER A 110 -6.23 -11.79 -4.53
CA SER A 110 -6.38 -10.95 -3.34
C SER A 110 -5.71 -11.52 -2.10
N ILE A 111 -5.53 -10.66 -1.10
CA ILE A 111 -5.30 -11.07 0.29
C ILE A 111 -6.56 -10.68 1.08
N ALA A 112 -7.17 -11.65 1.75
CA ALA A 112 -8.23 -11.43 2.74
C ALA A 112 -7.72 -11.88 4.11
N LEU A 113 -7.78 -10.99 5.11
CA LEU A 113 -7.35 -11.25 6.47
C LEU A 113 -8.45 -10.84 7.45
N GLU A 114 -8.93 -11.82 8.21
CA GLU A 114 -9.88 -11.62 9.30
C GLU A 114 -9.20 -11.97 10.62
N ALA A 115 -9.17 -11.02 11.57
CA ALA A 115 -8.59 -11.28 12.88
C ALA A 115 -9.23 -10.48 14.03
N ASP A 116 -8.99 -10.86 15.29
CA ASP A 116 -9.31 -9.94 16.39
C ASP A 116 -8.23 -8.85 16.47
N GLN A 117 -6.96 -9.24 16.34
CA GLN A 117 -5.82 -8.33 16.38
C GLN A 117 -4.85 -8.59 15.22
N LEU A 118 -4.50 -7.52 14.49
CA LEU A 118 -3.44 -7.53 13.49
C LEU A 118 -2.32 -6.55 13.90
N ARG A 119 -1.08 -7.03 13.94
CA ARG A 119 0.11 -6.20 14.15
C ARG A 119 1.12 -6.40 13.01
N ILE A 120 1.54 -5.31 12.38
CA ILE A 120 2.55 -5.29 11.32
C ILE A 120 3.71 -4.43 11.83
N LEU A 121 4.79 -5.10 12.24
CA LEU A 121 5.84 -4.49 13.05
C LEU A 121 7.21 -4.57 12.34
N ASN A 122 8.06 -3.58 12.61
CA ASN A 122 9.50 -3.59 12.30
C ASN A 122 9.83 -3.87 10.80
N GLY A 123 9.10 -3.24 9.88
CA GLY A 123 9.31 -3.40 8.44
C GLY A 123 8.65 -4.64 7.84
N ALA A 124 7.71 -5.26 8.55
CA ALA A 124 6.89 -6.33 7.99
C ALA A 124 5.95 -5.82 6.87
N GLN A 125 5.52 -6.73 6.00
CA GLN A 125 4.79 -6.36 4.79
C GLN A 125 3.57 -7.27 4.52
N ILE A 126 2.45 -6.67 4.15
CA ILE A 126 1.33 -7.35 3.48
C ILE A 126 1.20 -6.76 2.08
N SER A 127 1.27 -7.58 1.02
CA SER A 127 1.28 -7.02 -0.32
C SER A 127 0.71 -7.84 -1.47
N THR A 128 0.22 -7.12 -2.47
CA THR A 128 -0.11 -7.64 -3.80
C THR A 128 0.76 -6.93 -4.83
N PHE A 129 1.44 -7.68 -5.69
CA PHE A 129 2.44 -7.09 -6.59
C PHE A 129 2.45 -7.73 -7.97
N THR A 130 2.38 -6.91 -9.02
CA THR A 130 2.70 -7.33 -10.39
C THR A 130 4.04 -6.75 -10.84
N GLY A 131 4.99 -7.64 -11.14
CA GLY A 131 6.32 -7.25 -11.61
C GLY A 131 6.38 -6.87 -13.10
N ASP A 132 5.31 -7.08 -13.86
CA ASP A 132 5.25 -6.84 -15.31
C ASP A 132 3.94 -6.15 -15.72
N VAL A 133 3.50 -6.30 -16.98
CA VAL A 133 2.20 -5.82 -17.47
C VAL A 133 1.06 -6.64 -16.84
N GLY A 134 0.18 -5.98 -16.09
CA GLY A 134 -0.98 -6.59 -15.46
C GLY A 134 -1.38 -5.96 -14.13
N SER A 135 -2.62 -6.19 -13.71
CA SER A 135 -3.20 -5.53 -12.54
C SER A 135 -2.84 -6.23 -11.23
N SER A 136 -2.47 -5.45 -10.21
CA SER A 136 -2.29 -5.98 -8.86
C SER A 136 -3.64 -6.29 -8.22
N GLY A 137 -3.63 -7.20 -7.23
CA GLY A 137 -4.84 -7.60 -6.53
C GLY A 137 -5.16 -6.67 -5.36
N SER A 138 -6.36 -6.83 -4.80
CA SER A 138 -6.78 -6.04 -3.63
C SER A 138 -6.36 -6.72 -2.31
N ILE A 139 -6.25 -5.91 -1.26
CA ILE A 139 -6.01 -6.34 0.11
C ILE A 139 -7.22 -5.92 0.96
N ASP A 140 -7.84 -6.88 1.63
CA ASP A 140 -9.02 -6.69 2.47
C ASP A 140 -8.72 -7.17 3.89
N ILE A 141 -8.74 -6.26 4.86
CA ILE A 141 -8.41 -6.52 6.26
C ILE A 141 -9.63 -6.18 7.12
N ARG A 142 -10.10 -7.15 7.89
CA ARG A 142 -11.11 -6.96 8.92
C ARG A 142 -10.52 -7.39 10.25
N ALA A 143 -10.36 -6.45 11.18
CA ALA A 143 -9.94 -6.81 12.52
C ALA A 143 -10.46 -5.89 13.62
N ASN A 144 -10.63 -6.34 14.86
CA ASN A 144 -11.05 -5.43 15.93
C ASN A 144 -10.01 -4.34 16.18
N SER A 145 -8.72 -4.66 16.11
CA SER A 145 -7.63 -3.69 16.17
C SER A 145 -6.54 -3.95 15.13
N VAL A 146 -6.06 -2.89 14.49
CA VAL A 146 -4.93 -2.93 13.55
C VAL A 146 -3.84 -1.98 14.02
N GLU A 147 -2.63 -2.50 14.20
CA GLU A 147 -1.42 -1.72 14.49
C GLU A 147 -0.41 -1.91 13.36
N ILE A 148 0.07 -0.81 12.80
CA ILE A 148 1.18 -0.78 11.85
C ILE A 148 2.24 0.12 12.47
N SER A 149 3.42 -0.43 12.74
CA SER A 149 4.50 0.31 13.38
C SER A 149 5.86 -0.15 12.87
N GLY A 150 6.79 0.80 12.81
CA GLY A 150 8.21 0.52 12.83
C GLY A 150 8.91 1.11 11.63
N ARG A 151 9.89 1.97 11.90
CA ARG A 151 10.84 2.51 10.92
C ARG A 151 11.83 1.40 10.58
N GLY A 152 11.79 0.88 9.36
CA GLY A 152 12.77 -0.12 8.94
C GLY A 152 14.20 0.42 9.06
N THR A 153 15.18 -0.47 9.10
CA THR A 153 16.59 -0.04 9.17
C THR A 153 17.15 0.35 7.81
N GLN A 154 16.39 0.10 6.73
CA GLN A 154 16.80 0.44 5.38
C GLN A 154 16.43 1.89 5.08
N ALA A 155 17.46 2.75 5.10
CA ALA A 155 17.32 4.11 4.60
C ALA A 155 16.90 4.07 3.12
N THR A 156 15.81 4.75 2.81
CA THR A 156 15.34 5.07 1.46
C THR A 156 15.36 6.58 1.33
N THR A 157 15.21 7.08 0.11
CA THR A 157 14.66 8.43 -0.07
C THR A 157 13.15 8.29 -0.15
N SER A 158 12.41 9.11 0.59
CA SER A 158 10.98 9.31 0.42
C SER A 158 10.72 9.77 -1.01
N PHE A 159 9.48 9.63 -1.44
CA PHE A 159 9.06 10.09 -2.77
C PHE A 159 9.13 11.62 -2.93
N THR A 160 9.34 12.38 -1.86
CA THR A 160 9.56 13.84 -1.88
C THR A 160 11.05 14.23 -1.78
N GLY A 161 11.96 13.25 -1.84
CA GLY A 161 13.41 13.48 -1.78
C GLY A 161 14.01 13.51 -0.36
N GLU A 162 13.21 13.31 0.69
CA GLU A 162 13.68 13.33 2.08
C GLU A 162 14.23 11.95 2.51
N PRO A 163 15.25 11.84 3.37
CA PRO A 163 15.62 10.56 3.96
C PRO A 163 14.41 9.89 4.63
N SER A 164 14.14 8.65 4.25
CA SER A 164 13.04 7.82 4.77
C SER A 164 13.58 6.46 5.19
N THR A 165 12.74 5.67 5.83
CA THR A 165 13.02 4.27 6.12
C THR A 165 11.86 3.45 5.60
N VAL A 166 12.10 2.24 5.07
CA VAL A 166 10.98 1.34 4.70
C VAL A 166 10.29 0.91 5.99
N GLY A 167 9.22 1.61 6.37
CA GLY A 167 8.45 1.25 7.54
C GLY A 167 7.71 -0.08 7.37
N SER A 168 6.91 -0.48 8.34
CA SER A 168 5.91 -1.53 8.14
C SER A 168 4.86 -1.10 7.11
N GLN A 169 4.46 -2.00 6.22
CA GLN A 169 3.67 -1.61 5.04
C GLN A 169 2.53 -2.57 4.71
N ILE A 170 1.43 -1.99 4.26
CA ILE A 170 0.41 -2.66 3.45
C ILE A 170 0.47 -2.03 2.07
N PHE A 171 0.67 -2.80 1.01
CA PHE A 171 0.69 -2.20 -0.32
C PHE A 171 0.18 -3.09 -1.45
N ALA A 172 -0.52 -2.46 -2.38
CA ALA A 172 -0.80 -3.01 -3.70
C ALA A 172 0.02 -2.23 -4.73
N GLN A 173 0.68 -2.92 -5.66
CA GLN A 173 1.54 -2.26 -6.64
C GLN A 173 1.52 -2.93 -8.01
N ALA A 174 1.43 -2.10 -9.06
CA ALA A 174 1.62 -2.50 -10.44
C ALA A 174 2.79 -1.74 -11.10
N ARG A 175 3.74 -2.47 -11.71
CA ARG A 175 4.99 -1.86 -12.18
C ARG A 175 4.94 -1.26 -13.60
N ASN A 176 4.47 -2.01 -14.60
CA ASN A 176 4.67 -1.64 -16.02
C ASN A 176 3.38 -1.28 -16.79
N GLY A 177 2.30 -0.87 -16.11
CA GLY A 177 1.11 -0.31 -16.77
C GLY A 177 -0.24 -0.92 -16.41
N GLY A 178 -0.28 -1.91 -15.50
CA GLY A 178 -1.56 -2.38 -14.95
C GLY A 178 -2.14 -1.45 -13.90
N ASN A 179 -3.46 -1.53 -13.69
CA ASN A 179 -4.09 -0.83 -12.59
C ASN A 179 -3.75 -1.52 -11.26
N THR A 180 -3.63 -0.73 -10.21
CA THR A 180 -3.40 -1.27 -8.88
C THR A 180 -4.74 -1.66 -8.24
N GLY A 181 -4.76 -2.76 -7.48
CA GLY A 181 -5.91 -3.13 -6.66
C GLY A 181 -6.09 -2.22 -5.44
N ASP A 182 -7.23 -2.34 -4.79
CA ASP A 182 -7.61 -1.50 -3.65
C ASP A 182 -7.07 -2.05 -2.32
N ILE A 183 -6.99 -1.19 -1.31
CA ILE A 183 -6.77 -1.58 0.09
C ILE A 183 -8.02 -1.19 0.89
N SER A 184 -8.64 -2.15 1.56
CA SER A 184 -9.75 -1.91 2.49
C SER A 184 -9.38 -2.38 3.89
N ILE A 185 -9.62 -1.53 4.89
CA ILE A 185 -9.41 -1.84 6.31
C ILE A 185 -10.69 -1.50 7.06
N THR A 186 -11.31 -2.51 7.68
CA THR A 186 -12.43 -2.35 8.62
C THR A 186 -11.97 -2.73 10.01
N THR A 187 -12.04 -1.81 10.95
CA THR A 187 -11.60 -2.04 12.32
C THR A 187 -12.36 -1.25 13.36
N GLN A 188 -12.17 -1.51 14.65
CA GLN A 188 -12.59 -0.55 15.69
C GLN A 188 -11.50 0.50 15.87
N ARG A 189 -10.23 0.09 15.82
CA ARG A 189 -9.10 1.00 16.03
C ARG A 189 -7.96 0.72 15.07
N LEU A 190 -7.58 1.74 14.31
CA LEU A 190 -6.41 1.75 13.45
C LEU A 190 -5.33 2.66 14.04
N ILE A 191 -4.17 2.09 14.35
CA ILE A 191 -2.97 2.82 14.75
C ILE A 191 -1.91 2.64 13.66
N GLY A 192 -1.54 3.73 13.00
CA GLY A 192 -0.31 3.83 12.22
C GLY A 192 0.69 4.70 12.95
N ILE A 193 1.86 4.16 13.27
CA ILE A 193 2.95 4.94 13.91
C ILE A 193 4.32 4.62 13.33
N ASP A 194 5.31 5.45 13.66
CA ASP A 194 6.73 5.19 13.39
C ASP A 194 7.02 4.84 11.92
N GLY A 195 6.55 5.66 10.99
CA GLY A 195 6.79 5.45 9.55
C GLY A 195 5.90 4.38 8.90
N ALA A 196 4.81 3.97 9.55
CA ALA A 196 3.81 3.09 8.97
C ALA A 196 3.33 3.57 7.60
N SER A 197 3.05 2.63 6.68
CA SER A 197 2.58 3.03 5.35
C SER A 197 1.51 2.11 4.77
N MET A 198 0.58 2.71 4.05
CA MET A 198 -0.49 2.03 3.32
C MET A 198 -0.55 2.61 1.92
N ASN A 199 -0.25 1.80 0.91
CA ASN A 199 -0.01 2.35 -0.43
C ASN A 199 -0.66 1.53 -1.54
N THR A 200 -1.40 2.19 -2.40
CA THR A 200 -1.69 1.73 -3.75
C THR A 200 -0.90 2.64 -4.69
N PHE A 201 -0.09 2.07 -5.58
CA PHE A 201 0.59 2.88 -6.61
C PHE A 201 0.91 2.09 -7.87
N SER A 202 0.72 2.77 -9.00
CA SER A 202 1.19 2.35 -10.32
C SER A 202 2.44 3.13 -10.69
N LEU A 203 3.47 2.43 -11.20
CA LEU A 203 4.70 3.05 -11.72
C LEU A 203 4.68 3.21 -13.24
N GLY A 204 3.63 2.72 -13.92
CA GLY A 204 3.50 2.74 -15.38
C GLY A 204 2.34 3.62 -15.84
N THR A 205 1.68 3.23 -16.93
CA THR A 205 0.52 3.94 -17.49
C THR A 205 -0.80 3.64 -16.78
N GLY A 206 -0.84 2.63 -15.90
CA GLY A 206 -2.03 2.25 -15.16
C GLY A 206 -2.37 3.24 -14.04
N SER A 207 -3.63 3.25 -13.60
CA SER A 207 -4.09 4.08 -12.49
C SER A 207 -3.87 3.39 -11.15
N SER A 208 -3.74 4.19 -10.09
CA SER A 208 -3.70 3.65 -8.73
C SER A 208 -5.09 3.18 -8.27
N GLY A 209 -5.12 2.14 -7.43
CA GLY A 209 -6.34 1.68 -6.75
C GLY A 209 -6.66 2.58 -5.56
N SER A 210 -7.82 2.45 -4.95
CA SER A 210 -8.25 3.30 -3.83
C SER A 210 -7.87 2.70 -2.47
N ILE A 211 -7.84 3.54 -1.44
CA ILE A 211 -7.70 3.13 -0.04
C ILE A 211 -8.99 3.50 0.71
N SER A 212 -9.60 2.53 1.38
CA SER A 212 -10.79 2.73 2.21
C SER A 212 -10.54 2.25 3.63
N ILE A 213 -10.72 3.15 4.59
CA ILE A 213 -10.55 2.89 6.02
C ILE A 213 -11.89 3.17 6.69
N GLN A 214 -12.44 2.17 7.37
CA GLN A 214 -13.60 2.30 8.23
C GLN A 214 -13.20 1.89 9.65
N ALA A 215 -13.18 2.85 10.58
CA ALA A 215 -12.78 2.64 11.97
C ALA A 215 -13.70 3.38 12.96
N GLN A 216 -13.56 3.15 14.26
CA GLN A 216 -14.10 4.09 15.27
C GLN A 216 -13.03 5.14 15.59
N GLU A 217 -11.79 4.69 15.78
CA GLU A 217 -10.63 5.55 16.04
C GLU A 217 -9.53 5.31 15.00
N VAL A 218 -9.00 6.40 14.45
CA VAL A 218 -7.81 6.40 13.60
C VAL A 218 -6.76 7.32 14.20
N LEU A 219 -5.57 6.79 14.46
CA LEU A 219 -4.38 7.54 14.84
C LEU A 219 -3.29 7.33 13.80
N PHE A 220 -2.81 8.43 13.22
CA PHE A 220 -1.61 8.48 12.41
C PHE A 220 -0.60 9.41 13.09
N ASP A 221 0.51 8.85 13.58
CA ASP A 221 1.51 9.62 14.31
C ASP A 221 2.93 9.22 13.88
N ASP A 222 3.81 10.21 13.79
CA ASP A 222 5.20 10.05 13.37
C ASP A 222 5.40 9.43 11.96
N GLN A 223 5.38 10.30 10.95
CA GLN A 223 5.77 9.97 9.56
C GLN A 223 4.94 8.88 8.89
N VAL A 224 3.68 8.73 9.26
CA VAL A 224 2.77 7.81 8.56
C VAL A 224 2.58 8.27 7.12
N PHE A 225 2.59 7.35 6.16
CA PHE A 225 2.36 7.64 4.76
C PHE A 225 1.22 6.80 4.17
N ILE A 226 0.09 7.45 3.89
CA ILE A 226 -1.04 6.84 3.19
C ILE A 226 -1.04 7.36 1.77
N SER A 227 -0.91 6.46 0.80
CA SER A 227 -0.83 6.89 -0.59
C SER A 227 -1.71 6.08 -1.52
N SER A 228 -2.51 6.79 -2.30
CA SER A 228 -3.22 6.27 -3.45
C SER A 228 -2.78 7.02 -4.73
N GLY A 229 -1.61 7.64 -4.68
CA GLY A 229 -1.09 8.39 -5.81
C GLY A 229 -0.56 7.50 -6.93
N THR A 230 -0.30 8.11 -8.08
CA THR A 230 0.43 7.47 -9.18
C THR A 230 1.77 8.15 -9.39
N PHE A 231 2.74 7.35 -9.81
CA PHE A 231 4.09 7.81 -10.16
C PHE A 231 4.39 7.61 -11.66
N GLY A 232 3.32 7.49 -12.44
CA GLY A 232 3.35 7.33 -13.89
C GLY A 232 2.18 8.06 -14.56
N ALA A 233 1.84 7.66 -15.78
CA ALA A 233 0.90 8.41 -16.63
C ALA A 233 -0.58 8.26 -16.24
N GLY A 234 -0.91 7.33 -15.33
CA GLY A 234 -2.28 7.07 -14.91
C GLY A 234 -2.87 8.12 -13.95
N ASN A 235 -4.07 7.84 -13.43
CA ASN A 235 -4.72 8.66 -12.41
C ASN A 235 -4.28 8.26 -10.99
N GLY A 236 -4.36 9.20 -10.06
CA GLY A 236 -4.43 8.89 -8.63
C GLY A 236 -5.76 8.22 -8.29
N GLY A 237 -5.74 7.35 -7.29
CA GLY A 237 -6.92 6.73 -6.70
C GLY A 237 -7.42 7.52 -5.49
N ASP A 238 -8.62 7.20 -5.02
CA ASP A 238 -9.26 7.91 -3.91
C ASP A 238 -8.82 7.34 -2.56
N ILE A 239 -8.83 8.18 -1.53
CA ILE A 239 -8.61 7.79 -0.13
C ILE A 239 -9.84 8.19 0.67
N THR A 240 -10.55 7.20 1.20
CA THR A 240 -11.75 7.38 2.02
C THR A 240 -11.46 6.95 3.45
N ILE A 241 -11.70 7.83 4.42
CA ILE A 241 -11.60 7.53 5.85
C ILE A 241 -12.96 7.85 6.49
N GLU A 242 -13.67 6.82 6.93
CA GLU A 242 -14.88 6.93 7.74
C GLU A 242 -14.55 6.53 9.17
N THR A 243 -14.75 7.44 10.12
CA THR A 243 -14.37 7.23 11.51
C THR A 243 -15.29 7.95 12.50
N GLU A 244 -15.14 7.71 13.80
CA GLU A 244 -15.70 8.61 14.82
C GLU A 244 -14.68 9.72 15.10
N LYS A 245 -13.41 9.34 15.23
CA LYS A 245 -12.27 10.24 15.46
C LYS A 245 -11.09 9.97 14.53
N LEU A 246 -10.54 11.03 13.94
CA LEU A 246 -9.26 11.01 13.22
C LEU A 246 -8.25 11.93 13.93
N THR A 247 -7.06 11.42 14.22
CA THR A 247 -5.92 12.22 14.69
C THR A 247 -4.71 11.97 13.79
N MET A 248 -4.15 13.03 13.22
CA MET A 248 -2.98 13.02 12.31
C MET A 248 -1.89 13.95 12.83
N LEU A 249 -0.72 13.40 13.17
CA LEU A 249 0.34 14.10 13.89
C LEU A 249 1.72 13.90 13.25
N ASN A 250 2.66 14.77 13.63
CA ASN A 250 4.11 14.56 13.49
C ASN A 250 4.55 14.11 12.08
N ASN A 251 4.36 14.96 11.07
CA ASN A 251 4.82 14.74 9.70
C ASN A 251 4.14 13.54 9.00
N SER A 252 2.92 13.20 9.43
CA SER A 252 2.08 12.19 8.77
C SER A 252 1.40 12.76 7.51
N ARG A 253 1.33 11.98 6.44
CA ARG A 253 0.92 12.47 5.11
C ARG A 253 -0.07 11.54 4.44
N ILE A 254 -1.09 12.14 3.84
CA ILE A 254 -2.04 11.48 2.93
C ILE A 254 -1.79 12.02 1.52
N TYR A 255 -1.50 11.14 0.56
CA TYR A 255 -1.19 11.51 -0.82
C TYR A 255 -2.03 10.74 -1.83
N SER A 256 -2.91 11.45 -2.53
CA SER A 256 -3.76 10.92 -3.61
C SER A 256 -3.48 11.66 -4.94
N GLY A 257 -2.37 12.40 -5.01
CA GLY A 257 -1.97 13.16 -6.18
C GLY A 257 -1.34 12.32 -7.28
N ILE A 258 -0.79 13.03 -8.27
CA ILE A 258 -0.01 12.44 -9.36
C ILE A 258 1.38 13.06 -9.44
N SER A 259 2.36 12.24 -9.77
CA SER A 259 3.75 12.60 -9.99
C SER A 259 4.28 11.77 -11.15
N LEU A 260 5.19 12.29 -11.98
CA LEU A 260 5.93 11.48 -12.95
C LEU A 260 7.40 11.40 -12.51
N PHE A 261 7.97 10.20 -12.58
CA PHE A 261 9.42 10.01 -12.40
C PHE A 261 10.19 9.91 -13.72
N ILE A 262 9.50 9.97 -14.87
CA ILE A 262 10.11 9.68 -16.17
C ILE A 262 10.64 10.95 -16.85
N GLU A 263 11.79 11.42 -16.38
CA GLU A 263 12.76 12.20 -17.17
C GLU A 263 13.78 11.27 -17.86
N SER A 264 13.32 10.20 -18.51
CA SER A 264 14.19 9.36 -19.34
C SER A 264 13.92 9.68 -20.80
N GLU A 265 14.92 10.21 -21.52
CA GLU A 265 14.91 10.51 -22.96
C GLU A 265 14.50 9.32 -23.87
N THR A 266 14.31 8.14 -23.31
CA THR A 266 14.12 6.86 -24.02
C THR A 266 12.70 6.28 -23.95
N THR A 267 11.73 6.95 -23.33
CA THR A 267 10.35 6.42 -23.27
C THR A 267 9.32 7.45 -23.73
N THR A 268 8.71 7.18 -24.89
CA THR A 268 7.60 7.96 -25.49
C THR A 268 6.26 7.66 -24.80
N VAL A 269 6.21 7.70 -23.46
CA VAL A 269 4.95 7.50 -22.74
C VAL A 269 4.10 8.75 -22.93
N GLU A 270 3.00 8.61 -23.65
CA GLU A 270 2.02 9.68 -23.81
C GLU A 270 1.39 9.97 -22.43
N ILE A 271 1.53 11.21 -21.96
CA ILE A 271 0.89 11.67 -20.73
C ILE A 271 -0.49 12.23 -21.10
N PRO A 272 -1.59 11.59 -20.67
CA PRO A 272 -2.92 12.08 -20.99
C PRO A 272 -3.15 13.44 -20.33
N PRO A 273 -3.60 14.48 -21.06
CA PRO A 273 -3.92 15.77 -20.46
C PRO A 273 -5.10 15.70 -19.48
N THR A 274 -5.88 14.63 -19.54
CA THR A 274 -7.05 14.38 -18.70
C THR A 274 -6.74 13.62 -17.41
N ARG A 275 -5.47 13.23 -17.16
CA ARG A 275 -5.14 12.53 -15.92
C ARG A 275 -5.38 13.43 -14.71
N ARG A 276 -5.78 12.83 -13.59
CA ARG A 276 -6.15 13.57 -12.38
C ARG A 276 -5.62 12.92 -11.11
N GLY A 277 -5.39 13.75 -10.10
CA GLY A 277 -5.33 13.30 -8.71
C GLY A 277 -6.69 12.74 -8.26
N GLY A 278 -6.67 11.88 -7.25
CA GLY A 278 -7.86 11.35 -6.61
C GLY A 278 -8.40 12.28 -5.53
N THR A 279 -9.49 11.84 -4.91
CA THR A 279 -10.15 12.55 -3.81
C THR A 279 -9.73 11.96 -2.48
N VAL A 280 -9.37 12.83 -1.53
CA VAL A 280 -9.29 12.46 -0.12
C VAL A 280 -10.62 12.86 0.53
N PHE A 281 -11.42 11.87 0.94
CA PHE A 281 -12.68 12.06 1.64
C PHE A 281 -12.55 11.57 3.08
N ILE A 282 -12.66 12.47 4.04
CA ILE A 282 -12.63 12.18 5.47
C ILE A 282 -14.00 12.50 6.05
N LYS A 283 -14.65 11.51 6.65
CA LYS A 283 -15.89 11.67 7.37
C LYS A 283 -15.71 11.16 8.80
N ALA A 284 -15.71 12.08 9.75
CA ALA A 284 -15.67 11.76 11.18
C ALA A 284 -17.01 12.13 11.83
N SER A 285 -17.61 11.28 12.66
CA SER A 285 -18.83 11.68 13.37
C SER A 285 -18.57 12.63 14.54
N GLU A 286 -17.35 12.62 15.09
CA GLU A 286 -16.99 13.43 16.26
C GLU A 286 -15.93 14.48 15.92
N SER A 287 -14.71 14.07 15.56
CA SER A 287 -13.60 15.01 15.40
C SER A 287 -12.54 14.60 14.36
N VAL A 288 -11.94 15.62 13.74
CA VAL A 288 -10.73 15.53 12.93
C VAL A 288 -9.71 16.50 13.52
N ASP A 289 -8.59 15.97 13.99
CA ASP A 289 -7.46 16.73 14.53
C ASP A 289 -6.21 16.48 13.68
N ILE A 290 -5.73 17.51 13.00
CA ILE A 290 -4.54 17.45 12.13
C ILE A 290 -3.53 18.47 12.65
N ASP A 291 -2.37 17.99 13.11
CA ASP A 291 -1.38 18.81 13.76
C ASP A 291 0.06 18.48 13.34
N GLY A 292 0.92 19.49 13.42
CA GLY A 292 2.37 19.36 13.35
C GLY A 292 2.97 19.72 11.99
N GLU A 293 4.21 20.20 12.04
CA GLU A 293 4.96 20.63 10.85
C GLU A 293 5.25 19.42 9.96
N GLY A 294 4.98 19.57 8.66
CA GLY A 294 5.13 18.50 7.67
C GLY A 294 3.93 17.56 7.56
N THR A 295 2.97 17.63 8.49
CA THR A 295 1.70 16.89 8.37
C THR A 295 0.90 17.45 7.20
N SER A 296 0.41 16.59 6.30
CA SER A 296 -0.21 17.06 5.06
C SER A 296 -1.25 16.13 4.44
N ILE A 297 -2.15 16.73 3.67
CA ILE A 297 -3.04 16.03 2.73
C ILE A 297 -2.82 16.66 1.35
N ASN A 298 -2.41 15.86 0.38
CA ASN A 298 -2.06 16.33 -0.96
C ASN A 298 -2.71 15.45 -2.04
N THR A 299 -3.51 16.08 -2.89
CA THR A 299 -4.19 15.48 -4.05
C THR A 299 -3.74 16.11 -5.37
N GLY A 300 -2.73 16.98 -5.33
CA GLY A 300 -2.29 17.80 -6.44
C GLY A 300 -1.33 17.11 -7.42
N VAL A 301 -0.94 17.87 -8.45
CA VAL A 301 0.14 17.52 -9.36
C VAL A 301 1.40 18.21 -8.86
N SER A 302 2.34 17.45 -8.28
CA SER A 302 3.45 18.02 -7.50
C SER A 302 4.74 18.25 -8.30
N GLU A 303 4.70 18.06 -9.62
CA GLU A 303 5.85 18.16 -10.52
C GLU A 303 5.80 19.45 -11.36
N GLU A 304 6.92 20.16 -11.47
CA GLU A 304 7.03 21.35 -12.33
C GLU A 304 6.84 20.98 -13.80
N GLY A 305 5.91 21.66 -14.48
CA GLY A 305 5.55 21.31 -15.86
C GLY A 305 4.71 20.03 -15.98
N GLY A 306 4.34 19.40 -14.85
CA GLY A 306 3.48 18.23 -14.82
C GLY A 306 2.11 18.49 -15.44
N ILE A 307 1.62 17.57 -16.26
CA ILE A 307 0.31 17.67 -16.91
C ILE A 307 -0.74 16.95 -16.08
N GLY A 308 -1.91 17.52 -15.83
CA GLY A 308 -3.06 16.86 -15.19
C GLY A 308 -3.78 17.76 -14.18
N ASN A 309 -4.99 17.36 -13.83
CA ASN A 309 -5.83 18.09 -12.90
C ASN A 309 -5.55 17.65 -11.45
N GLY A 310 -5.54 18.60 -10.52
CA GLY A 310 -5.53 18.31 -9.09
C GLY A 310 -6.82 17.61 -8.65
N GLY A 311 -6.71 16.73 -7.66
CA GLY A 311 -7.85 16.08 -7.03
C GLY A 311 -8.42 16.89 -5.86
N ASN A 312 -9.42 16.37 -5.16
CA ASN A 312 -10.16 17.12 -4.14
C ASN A 312 -9.86 16.66 -2.72
N ILE A 313 -9.97 17.57 -1.75
CA ILE A 313 -9.95 17.25 -0.32
C ILE A 313 -11.33 17.62 0.24
N ILE A 314 -11.99 16.65 0.87
CA ILE A 314 -13.30 16.83 1.50
C ILE A 314 -13.19 16.32 2.94
N ILE A 315 -13.52 17.16 3.91
CA ILE A 315 -13.56 16.80 5.33
C ILE A 315 -14.94 17.16 5.87
N GLU A 316 -15.65 16.17 6.40
CA GLU A 316 -16.93 16.30 7.09
C GLU A 316 -16.76 15.81 8.53
N THR A 317 -16.99 16.67 9.52
CA THR A 317 -16.80 16.33 10.94
C THR A 317 -17.73 17.13 11.85
N GLY A 318 -17.84 16.76 13.13
CA GLY A 318 -18.48 17.58 14.15
C GLY A 318 -17.54 18.64 14.76
N ASP A 319 -16.23 18.37 14.76
CA ASP A 319 -15.18 19.28 15.19
C ASP A 319 -13.94 19.12 14.29
N LEU A 320 -13.34 20.23 13.87
CA LEU A 320 -12.16 20.27 13.00
C LEU A 320 -11.08 21.17 13.59
N THR A 321 -9.94 20.57 13.93
CA THR A 321 -8.72 21.29 14.30
C THR A 321 -7.63 21.05 13.27
N ILE A 322 -7.04 22.14 12.77
CA ILE A 322 -5.87 22.13 11.88
C ILE A 322 -4.87 23.15 12.42
N SER A 323 -3.71 22.70 12.90
CA SER A 323 -2.72 23.57 13.55
C SER A 323 -1.27 23.25 13.20
N ASN A 324 -0.35 24.11 13.67
CA ASN A 324 1.10 23.89 13.61
C ASN A 324 1.68 23.58 12.22
N LYS A 325 1.36 24.42 11.21
CA LYS A 325 1.91 24.35 9.84
C LYS A 325 1.51 23.11 9.02
N VAL A 326 0.31 22.58 9.25
CA VAL A 326 -0.29 21.59 8.35
C VAL A 326 -0.51 22.15 6.95
N LEU A 327 -0.29 21.31 5.93
CA LEU A 327 -0.54 21.65 4.52
C LEU A 327 -1.68 20.81 3.93
N LEU A 328 -2.73 21.47 3.45
CA LEU A 328 -3.72 20.89 2.55
C LEU A 328 -3.50 21.43 1.13
N PHE A 329 -3.27 20.56 0.14
CA PHE A 329 -2.88 20.98 -1.20
C PHE A 329 -3.59 20.18 -2.30
N THR A 330 -4.26 20.91 -3.20
CA THR A 330 -4.97 20.38 -4.38
C THR A 330 -4.44 20.98 -5.69
N GLY A 331 -3.35 21.75 -5.64
CA GLY A 331 -2.84 22.52 -6.76
C GLY A 331 -2.14 21.69 -7.84
N THR A 332 -1.83 22.32 -8.96
CA THR A 332 -0.97 21.76 -10.01
C THR A 332 0.22 22.69 -10.23
N SER A 333 1.41 22.10 -10.34
CA SER A 333 2.66 22.81 -10.66
C SER A 333 2.98 22.83 -12.17
N GLY A 334 2.01 22.47 -13.02
CA GLY A 334 2.16 22.52 -14.48
C GLY A 334 0.85 22.84 -15.21
N ILE A 335 0.44 21.97 -16.13
CA ILE A 335 -0.73 22.18 -17.01
C ILE A 335 -1.92 21.42 -16.46
N GLY A 336 -2.95 22.13 -15.99
CA GLY A 336 -4.23 21.56 -15.58
C GLY A 336 -4.98 22.47 -14.62
N ASP A 337 -6.16 22.05 -14.21
CA ASP A 337 -6.95 22.75 -13.20
C ASP A 337 -6.61 22.24 -11.80
N ALA A 338 -6.52 23.15 -10.82
CA ALA A 338 -6.43 22.76 -9.41
C ALA A 338 -7.77 22.16 -8.93
N GLY A 339 -7.70 21.25 -7.95
CA GLY A 339 -8.89 20.71 -7.30
C GLY A 339 -9.41 21.60 -6.16
N GLN A 340 -10.44 21.13 -5.48
CA GLN A 340 -11.14 21.87 -4.43
C GLN A 340 -10.85 21.32 -3.03
N ILE A 341 -10.89 22.22 -2.03
CA ILE A 341 -10.86 21.87 -0.61
C ILE A 341 -12.21 22.28 -0.01
N ASN A 342 -12.98 21.30 0.46
CA ASN A 342 -14.28 21.51 1.11
C ASN A 342 -14.19 21.01 2.56
N LEU A 343 -14.39 21.92 3.52
CA LEU A 343 -14.34 21.62 4.95
C LEU A 343 -15.72 21.94 5.55
N GLN A 344 -16.33 20.94 6.17
CA GLN A 344 -17.59 21.04 6.88
C GLN A 344 -17.40 20.54 8.32
N ALA A 345 -17.60 21.44 9.27
CA ALA A 345 -17.51 21.20 10.72
C ALA A 345 -18.71 21.88 11.41
#